data_AF-A0A7W0JXC9-F1
#
_entry.id   AF-A0A7W0JXC9-F1
#
_cell.length_a   1.000
_cell.length_b   1.000
_cell.length_c   1.000
_cell.angle_alpha   90.00
_cell.angle_beta   90.00
_cell.angle_gamma   90.00
#
_symmetry.space_group_name_H-M   'P 1'
#
loop_
_entity.id
_entity.type
_entity.pdbx_description
1 polymer ?
#
loop_
_entity_poly.entity_id
_entity_poly.type
_entity_poly.pdbx_seq_one_letter_code
_entity_poly.pdbx_strand_id
1 'polypeptide(L)'
;MRLLRLGLVGLLLPGVLAAQDQRLAERLDPTTATAVQLLVDSAGQAGLPTEPLVQKALEGSTLGASGDRIHAAVTTLVGQLGRARDALGGGADGGEGDGFGAAHRGGRN
;
A
#
# COMPACT_ATOMS: atom_id res chain seq x y z
N MET A 1 47.15 20.99 32.10
CA MET A 1 45.83 20.32 32.09
C MET A 1 44.82 21.26 31.42
N ARG A 2 44.47 21.04 30.15
CA ARG A 2 43.31 21.68 29.51
C ARG A 2 42.58 20.64 28.68
N LEU A 3 41.29 20.55 28.98
CA LEU A 3 40.41 19.41 28.80
C LEU A 3 40.13 19.07 27.33
N LEU A 4 40.05 17.75 27.14
CA LEU A 4 39.47 16.98 26.04
C LEU A 4 38.27 17.70 25.37
N ARG A 5 38.36 17.96 24.06
CA ARG A 5 37.17 18.22 23.24
C ARG A 5 36.57 16.88 22.84
N LEU A 6 35.46 16.49 23.48
CA LEU A 6 34.64 15.38 23.04
C LEU A 6 34.14 15.68 21.62
N GLY A 7 34.61 14.90 20.64
CA GLY A 7 33.99 14.85 19.33
C GLY A 7 32.68 14.09 19.41
N LEU A 8 31.56 14.81 19.36
CA LEU A 8 30.25 14.24 19.05
C LEU A 8 30.24 13.95 17.55
N VAL A 9 30.33 12.68 17.15
CA VAL A 9 30.21 12.27 15.74
C VAL A 9 29.15 11.17 15.63
N GLY A 10 28.09 11.50 14.88
CA GLY A 10 27.34 10.56 14.05
C GLY A 10 26.19 9.80 14.71
N LEU A 11 25.03 10.45 14.87
CA LEU A 11 23.76 9.72 14.89
C LEU A 11 23.44 9.27 13.45
N LEU A 12 23.93 8.09 13.06
CA LEU A 12 23.44 7.39 11.87
C LEU A 12 22.07 6.83 12.20
N LEU A 13 21.01 7.40 11.62
CA LEU A 13 19.65 6.85 11.65
C LEU A 13 19.58 5.71 10.61
N PRO A 14 19.71 4.42 10.99
CA PRO A 14 19.65 3.30 10.04
C PRO A 14 18.17 2.87 9.90
N GLY A 15 17.29 3.81 9.59
CA GLY A 15 15.83 3.60 9.63
C GLY A 15 15.15 3.50 8.26
N VAL A 16 15.75 4.07 7.21
CA VAL A 16 15.09 4.20 5.90
C VAL A 16 15.13 2.91 5.06
N LEU A 17 16.04 1.98 5.36
CA LEU A 17 16.23 0.80 4.50
C LEU A 17 15.22 -0.34 4.76
N ALA A 18 14.51 -0.34 5.89
CA ALA A 18 13.57 -1.41 6.25
C ALA A 18 12.14 -1.22 5.69
N ALA A 19 11.84 -0.05 5.09
CA ALA A 19 10.51 0.25 4.56
C ALA A 19 10.35 -0.07 3.06
N GLN A 20 11.44 -0.32 2.34
CA GLN A 20 11.36 -0.61 0.91
C GLN A 20 11.07 -2.09 0.68
N ASP A 21 10.05 -2.38 -0.13
CA ASP A 21 9.75 -3.73 -0.52
C ASP A 21 10.81 -4.22 -1.52
N GLN A 22 11.68 -5.10 -1.04
CA GLN A 22 12.81 -5.64 -1.79
C GLN A 22 12.36 -6.28 -3.13
N ARG A 23 11.13 -6.82 -3.19
CA ARG A 23 10.60 -7.45 -4.40
C ARG A 23 10.43 -6.44 -5.53
N LEU A 24 10.07 -5.19 -5.21
CA LEU A 24 9.95 -4.12 -6.19
C LEU A 24 11.32 -3.78 -6.79
N ALA A 25 12.35 -3.67 -5.95
CA ALA A 25 13.72 -3.40 -6.39
C ALA A 25 14.31 -4.54 -7.25
N GLU A 26 13.91 -5.79 -6.99
CA GLU A 26 14.38 -6.97 -7.73
C GLU A 26 13.71 -7.18 -9.10
N ARG A 27 12.54 -6.57 -9.33
CA ARG A 27 11.66 -6.88 -10.47
C ARG A 27 11.32 -5.69 -11.36
N LEU A 28 11.50 -4.47 -10.86
CA LEU A 28 11.21 -3.24 -11.59
C LEU A 28 12.51 -2.47 -11.86
N ASP A 29 12.50 -1.59 -12.86
CA ASP A 29 13.57 -0.61 -12.98
C ASP A 29 13.56 0.35 -11.77
N PRO A 30 14.70 0.98 -11.43
CA PRO A 30 14.81 1.79 -10.21
C PRO A 30 13.82 2.96 -10.12
N THR A 31 13.47 3.55 -11.26
CA THR A 31 12.55 4.69 -11.32
C THR A 31 11.14 4.22 -11.00
N THR A 32 10.70 3.15 -11.67
CA THR A 32 9.38 2.54 -11.42
C THR A 32 9.27 1.99 -10.00
N ALA A 33 10.32 1.31 -9.49
CA ALA A 33 10.35 0.78 -8.13
C ALA A 33 10.15 1.90 -7.09
N THR A 34 10.86 3.02 -7.23
CA THR A 34 10.75 4.18 -6.34
C THR A 34 9.33 4.79 -6.40
N ALA A 35 8.79 4.98 -7.61
CA ALA A 35 7.46 5.56 -7.78
C ALA A 35 6.36 4.66 -7.16
N VAL A 36 6.44 3.35 -7.36
CA VAL A 36 5.51 2.38 -6.76
C VAL A 36 5.67 2.35 -5.24
N GLN A 37 6.90 2.37 -4.72
CA GLN A 37 7.14 2.38 -3.27
C GLN A 37 6.50 3.60 -2.60
N LEU A 38 6.60 4.79 -3.20
CA LEU A 38 5.93 5.99 -2.68
C LEU A 38 4.41 5.84 -2.61
N LEU A 39 3.79 5.18 -3.60
CA LEU A 39 2.36 4.88 -3.57
C LEU A 39 2.02 3.88 -2.46
N VAL A 40 2.84 2.84 -2.28
CA VAL A 40 2.68 1.84 -1.21
C VAL A 40 2.77 2.49 0.16
N ASP A 41 3.79 3.32 0.39
CA ASP A 41 3.99 4.05 1.64
C ASP A 41 2.81 4.99 1.93
N SER A 42 2.37 5.75 0.93
CA SER A 42 1.23 6.64 1.05
C SER A 42 -0.07 5.88 1.36
N ALA A 43 -0.28 4.72 0.74
CA ALA A 43 -1.45 3.90 0.99
C ALA A 43 -1.43 3.30 2.41
N GLY A 44 -0.26 2.84 2.87
CA GLY A 44 -0.07 2.35 4.24
C GLY A 44 -0.32 3.44 5.29
N GLN A 45 0.16 4.67 5.05
CA GLN A 45 -0.15 5.81 5.92
C GLN A 45 -1.64 6.17 5.92
N ALA A 46 -2.36 5.90 4.83
CA ALA A 46 -3.81 6.04 4.75
C ALA A 46 -4.59 4.84 5.31
N GLY A 47 -3.91 3.85 5.90
CA GLY A 47 -4.54 2.64 6.45
C GLY A 47 -5.10 1.68 5.40
N LEU A 48 -4.67 1.80 4.14
CA LEU A 48 -5.05 0.88 3.07
C LEU A 48 -4.15 -0.36 3.09
N PRO A 49 -4.66 -1.54 2.67
CA PRO A 49 -3.83 -2.73 2.53
C PRO A 49 -2.78 -2.52 1.43
N THR A 50 -1.51 -2.75 1.77
CA THR A 50 -0.35 -2.47 0.89
C THR A 50 0.05 -3.65 0.02
N GLU A 51 -0.08 -4.89 0.51
CA GLU A 51 0.27 -6.10 -0.23
C GLU A 51 -0.38 -6.18 -1.63
N PRO A 52 -1.68 -5.87 -1.82
CA PRO A 52 -2.30 -5.89 -3.16
C PRO A 52 -1.64 -4.91 -4.15
N LEU A 53 -1.07 -3.80 -3.66
CA LEU A 53 -0.40 -2.81 -4.50
C LEU A 53 0.96 -3.32 -4.98
N VAL A 54 1.73 -3.95 -4.09
CA VAL A 54 2.99 -4.61 -4.41
C VAL A 54 2.74 -5.72 -5.44
N GLN A 55 1.79 -6.61 -5.17
CA GLN A 55 1.43 -7.69 -6.10
C GLN A 55 1.01 -7.15 -7.48
N LYS A 56 0.25 -6.04 -7.53
CA LYS A 56 -0.15 -5.46 -8.82
C LYS A 56 1.03 -4.96 -9.63
N ALA A 57 2.04 -4.41 -8.97
CA ALA A 57 3.26 -3.96 -9.63
C ALA A 57 4.09 -5.15 -10.16
N LEU A 58 4.22 -6.20 -9.35
CA LEU A 58 4.92 -7.44 -9.73
C LEU A 58 4.21 -8.17 -10.88
N GLU A 59 2.88 -8.16 -10.91
CA GLU A 59 2.09 -8.66 -12.05
C GLU A 59 2.44 -7.87 -13.32
N GLY A 60 2.47 -6.54 -13.24
CA GLY A 60 2.83 -5.68 -14.36
C GLY A 60 4.24 -5.96 -14.90
N SER A 61 5.22 -6.15 -14.01
CA SER A 61 6.57 -6.60 -14.38
C SER A 61 6.56 -7.95 -15.09
N THR A 62 5.86 -8.93 -14.51
CA THR A 62 5.72 -10.28 -15.08
C THR A 62 5.13 -10.25 -16.49
N LEU A 63 4.20 -9.33 -16.75
CA LEU A 63 3.54 -9.15 -18.04
C LEU A 63 4.35 -8.24 -19.01
N GLY A 64 5.53 -7.76 -18.62
CA GLY A 64 6.35 -6.87 -19.44
C GLY A 64 5.72 -5.50 -19.69
N ALA A 65 4.86 -5.02 -18.79
CA ALA A 65 4.27 -3.69 -18.91
C ALA A 65 5.33 -2.58 -18.72
N SER A 66 5.14 -1.44 -19.38
CA SER A 66 5.99 -0.26 -19.17
C SER A 66 5.80 0.31 -17.76
N GLY A 67 6.83 1.01 -17.25
CA GLY A 67 6.77 1.67 -15.94
C GLY A 67 5.55 2.58 -15.77
N ASP A 68 5.20 3.37 -16.79
CA ASP A 68 4.01 4.23 -16.77
C ASP A 68 2.71 3.43 -16.61
N ARG A 69 2.59 2.29 -17.29
CA ARG A 69 1.42 1.40 -17.20
C ARG A 69 1.33 0.74 -15.83
N ILE A 70 2.46 0.34 -15.27
CA ILE A 70 2.55 -0.21 -13.91
C ILE A 70 2.12 0.84 -12.90
N HIS A 71 2.71 2.04 -12.96
CA HIS A 71 2.36 3.15 -12.07
C HIS A 71 0.87 3.50 -12.14
N ALA A 72 0.33 3.68 -13.35
CA ALA A 72 -1.09 3.99 -13.55
C ALA A 72 -2.03 2.90 -12.99
N ALA A 73 -1.68 1.63 -13.16
CA ALA A 73 -2.44 0.51 -12.62
C ALA A 73 -2.44 0.49 -11.08
N VAL A 74 -1.27 0.72 -10.46
CA VAL A 74 -1.15 0.80 -9.00
C VAL A 74 -1.91 2.00 -8.44
N THR A 75 -1.79 3.19 -9.05
CA THR A 75 -2.58 4.38 -8.65
C THR A 75 -4.08 4.13 -8.74
N THR A 76 -4.53 3.45 -9.80
CA THR A 76 -5.94 3.08 -9.97
C THR A 76 -6.40 2.16 -8.85
N LEU A 77 -5.58 1.16 -8.48
CA LEU A 77 -5.88 0.22 -7.41
C LEU A 77 -5.92 0.92 -6.04
N VAL A 78 -5.02 1.86 -5.76
CA VAL A 78 -5.10 2.71 -4.54
C VAL A 78 -6.46 3.39 -4.44
N GLY A 79 -6.92 4.00 -5.53
CA GLY A 79 -8.24 4.64 -5.58
C GLY A 79 -9.41 3.67 -5.39
N GLN A 80 -9.30 2.44 -5.91
CA GLN A 80 -10.31 1.39 -5.71
C GLN A 80 -10.36 0.93 -4.26
N LEU A 81 -9.20 0.69 -3.62
CA LEU A 81 -9.10 0.31 -2.22
C LEU A 81 -9.65 1.39 -1.29
N GLY A 82 -9.35 2.66 -1.57
CA GLY A 82 -9.92 3.80 -0.84
C GLY A 82 -11.45 3.79 -0.89
N ARG A 83 -12.04 3.72 -2.09
CA ARG A 83 -13.50 3.64 -2.25
C ARG A 83 -14.10 2.42 -1.55
N ALA A 84 -13.44 1.27 -1.63
CA ALA A 84 -13.91 0.06 -0.98
C ALA A 84 -13.92 0.21 0.55
N ARG A 85 -12.84 0.77 1.13
CA ARG A 85 -12.77 1.08 2.56
C ARG A 85 -13.88 2.03 2.97
N ASP A 86 -14.10 3.11 2.22
CA ASP A 86 -15.12 4.10 2.54
C ASP A 86 -16.54 3.49 2.48
N ALA A 87 -16.80 2.63 1.48
CA ALA A 87 -18.07 1.91 1.35
C ALA A 87 -18.30 0.90 2.49
N LEU A 88 -17.25 0.22 2.96
CA LEU A 88 -17.33 -0.74 4.07
C LEU A 88 -17.40 -0.03 5.43
N GLY A 89 -16.75 1.13 5.57
CA GLY A 89 -16.78 1.96 6.80
C GLY A 89 -18.12 2.64 7.04
N GLY A 90 -18.87 2.99 5.98
CA GLY A 90 -20.24 3.51 6.10
C GLY A 90 -21.29 2.48 6.53
N GLY A 91 -20.97 1.18 6.46
CA GLY A 91 -21.83 0.10 6.95
C GLY A 91 -21.64 -0.23 8.44
N ALA A 92 -20.56 0.24 9.07
CA ALA A 92 -20.24 -0.06 10.46
C ALA A 92 -20.82 0.96 11.48
N ASP A 93 -21.27 2.14 11.00
CA ASP A 93 -21.94 3.15 11.83
C ASP A 93 -23.47 2.96 11.88
N GLY A 94 -23.99 2.06 11.03
CA GLY A 94 -25.42 1.79 10.87
C GLY A 94 -25.86 0.45 11.44
N GLY A 95 -25.80 0.31 12.76
CA GLY A 95 -26.51 -0.74 13.49
C GLY A 95 -25.69 -2.01 13.75
N GLU A 96 -25.70 -2.39 15.02
CA GLU A 96 -25.34 -3.70 15.56
C GLU A 96 -25.45 -4.85 14.55
N GLY A 97 -24.44 -5.72 14.57
CA GLY A 97 -24.39 -6.92 13.76
C GLY A 97 -25.56 -7.85 14.06
N ASP A 98 -26.44 -8.01 13.08
CA ASP A 98 -27.25 -9.20 12.86
C ASP A 98 -27.63 -9.23 11.37
N GLY A 99 -27.26 -10.30 10.66
CA GLY A 99 -27.93 -10.62 9.39
C GLY A 99 -27.06 -10.93 8.18
N PHE A 100 -26.07 -11.83 8.28
CA PHE A 100 -25.81 -12.73 7.15
C PHE A 100 -26.84 -13.85 7.18
N GLY A 101 -28.11 -13.54 6.87
CA GLY A 101 -29.18 -14.51 7.07
C GLY A 101 -30.60 -14.05 6.73
N ALA A 102 -30.82 -13.35 5.61
CA ALA A 102 -32.18 -13.18 5.10
C ALA A 102 -32.21 -12.95 3.59
N ALA A 103 -31.92 -14.01 2.83
CA ALA A 103 -32.22 -14.04 1.39
C ALA A 103 -32.66 -15.44 0.96
N HIS A 104 -33.90 -15.84 1.30
CA HIS A 104 -34.69 -16.65 0.38
C HIS A 104 -36.17 -16.73 0.77
N ARG A 105 -37.03 -16.51 -0.24
CA ARG A 105 -38.45 -16.86 -0.34
C ARG A 105 -39.48 -15.74 -0.11
N GLY A 106 -39.48 -14.80 -1.05
CA GLY A 106 -40.69 -14.08 -1.45
C GLY A 106 -40.88 -14.21 -2.96
N GLY A 107 -41.73 -15.14 -3.41
CA GLY A 107 -42.01 -15.36 -4.82
C GLY A 107 -43.32 -16.11 -5.00
N ARG A 108 -44.40 -15.33 -5.01
CA ARG A 108 -45.76 -15.75 -5.38
C ARG A 108 -45.82 -16.03 -6.89
N ASN A 109 -46.43 -17.15 -7.26
CA ASN A 109 -47.45 -17.20 -8.32
C ASN A 109 -48.44 -18.29 -7.92
#